data_AF-A0A2V9D2Q8-F1
#
_entry.id   AF-A0A2V9D2Q8-F1
#
_cell.length_a   1.000
_cell.length_b   1.000
_cell.length_c   1.000
_cell.angle_alpha   90.00
_cell.angle_beta   90.00
_cell.angle_gamma   90.00
#
_symmetry.space_group_name_H-M   'P 1'
#
loop_
_entity.id
_entity.type
_entity.pdbx_description
1 polymer ?
#
loop_
_entity_poly.entity_id
_entity_poly.type
_entity_poly.pdbx_seq_one_letter_code
_entity_poly.pdbx_strand_id
1 'polypeptide(L)'
;MSRVYEALKNAQDQRTIRGPLEAVGTPQESGIGEPGHNGKAARRIPEILSAVRPEGASPAGPLQLDELRQRCAKPVWKPQLCWNVFPNDRPCGRQAEQFRTLRARLYSLRETRPIQTLLVTSTTVAEGKTFVAMNLAQSIVRQRGRRALLVDADLRASRLHIALGAPLAPGLSDYLAGESDECSIIQ
;
A
#
# COMPACT_ATOMS: atom_id res chain seq x y z
N MET A 1 16.09 -47.59 1.55
CA MET A 1 16.43 -46.22 2.01
C MET A 1 15.83 -45.20 1.04
N SER A 2 15.68 -43.93 1.42
CA SER A 2 14.91 -42.94 0.62
C SER A 2 15.73 -42.32 -0.52
N ARG A 3 15.17 -42.25 -1.73
CA ARG A 3 15.79 -41.62 -2.91
C ARG A 3 16.18 -40.14 -2.70
N VAL A 4 15.49 -39.45 -1.79
CA VAL A 4 15.79 -38.05 -1.45
C VAL A 4 17.16 -37.91 -0.75
N TYR A 5 17.57 -38.91 0.03
CA TYR A 5 18.84 -38.91 0.74
C TYR A 5 20.04 -39.04 -0.21
N GLU A 6 19.94 -39.91 -1.22
CA GLU A 6 20.97 -40.07 -2.26
C GLU A 6 21.13 -38.80 -3.11
N ALA A 7 20.02 -38.15 -3.47
CA ALA A 7 20.05 -36.89 -4.22
C ALA A 7 20.75 -35.76 -3.46
N LEU A 8 20.50 -35.62 -2.15
CA LEU A 8 21.15 -34.61 -1.32
C LEU A 8 22.65 -34.89 -1.13
N LYS A 9 23.04 -36.15 -0.92
CA LYS A 9 24.44 -36.54 -0.75
C LYS A 9 25.26 -36.25 -2.01
N ASN A 10 24.77 -36.66 -3.19
CA ASN A 10 25.44 -36.40 -4.47
C ASN A 10 25.60 -34.90 -4.76
N ALA A 11 24.66 -34.05 -4.32
CA ALA A 11 24.74 -32.60 -4.48
C ALA A 11 25.76 -31.93 -3.55
N GLN A 12 26.07 -32.53 -2.40
CA GLN A 12 27.11 -32.05 -1.49
C GLN A 12 28.51 -32.43 -2.01
N ASP A 13 28.69 -33.68 -2.46
CA ASP A 13 29.98 -34.16 -2.98
C ASP A 13 30.45 -33.35 -4.20
N GLN A 14 29.53 -32.93 -5.08
CA GLN A 14 29.84 -32.08 -6.23
C GLN A 14 30.29 -30.65 -5.88
N ARG A 15 29.94 -30.13 -4.68
CA ARG A 15 30.41 -28.81 -4.23
C ARG A 15 31.84 -28.87 -3.69
N THR A 16 32.21 -29.95 -3.02
CA THR A 16 33.55 -30.12 -2.42
C THR A 16 34.67 -30.24 -3.47
N ILE A 17 34.34 -30.64 -4.71
CA ILE A 17 35.31 -30.84 -5.80
C ILE A 17 35.68 -29.53 -6.53
N ARG A 18 34.86 -28.46 -6.43
CA ARG A 18 35.17 -27.15 -7.02
C ARG A 18 35.72 -26.19 -5.95
N GLY A 19 37.04 -26.17 -5.83
CA GLY A 19 37.77 -25.17 -5.03
C GLY A 19 37.57 -23.73 -5.54
N PRO A 20 37.97 -22.73 -4.74
CA PRO A 20 37.80 -21.32 -5.10
C PRO A 20 38.76 -20.92 -6.23
N LEU A 21 38.25 -20.14 -7.20
CA LEU A 21 39.07 -19.53 -8.26
C LEU A 21 39.40 -18.09 -7.90
N GLU A 22 40.71 -17.79 -7.90
CA GLU A 22 41.27 -16.46 -7.68
C GLU A 22 41.23 -15.58 -8.96
N ALA A 23 41.65 -14.33 -8.82
CA ALA A 23 41.56 -13.27 -9.83
C ALA A 23 42.66 -13.31 -10.91
N VAL A 24 42.51 -12.48 -11.97
CA VAL A 24 43.55 -11.61 -12.59
C VAL A 24 42.99 -10.93 -13.86
N GLY A 25 43.36 -9.66 -14.13
CA GLY A 25 43.44 -9.11 -15.50
C GLY A 25 42.77 -7.77 -15.82
N THR A 26 43.40 -6.64 -15.47
CA THR A 26 43.30 -5.32 -16.18
C THR A 26 44.26 -5.29 -17.39
N PRO A 27 44.23 -4.33 -18.36
CA PRO A 27 44.07 -2.86 -18.24
C PRO A 27 42.95 -2.30 -19.19
N GLN A 28 42.81 -1.01 -19.56
CA GLN A 28 43.62 0.22 -19.40
C GLN A 28 42.74 1.50 -19.39
N GLU A 29 43.35 2.67 -19.21
CA GLU A 29 42.71 3.99 -19.10
C GLU A 29 42.81 4.87 -20.36
N SER A 30 41.87 5.82 -20.49
CA SER A 30 42.14 7.18 -21.01
C SER A 30 41.11 8.20 -20.49
N GLY A 31 41.57 9.37 -20.03
CA GLY A 31 40.74 10.46 -19.47
C GLY A 31 39.88 11.17 -20.53
N ILE A 32 38.90 12.01 -20.17
CA ILE A 32 38.96 13.34 -19.49
C ILE A 32 37.55 13.61 -18.90
N GLY A 33 37.28 14.28 -17.77
CA GLY A 33 38.09 14.92 -16.72
C GLY A 33 37.14 15.57 -15.68
N GLU A 34 37.56 15.78 -14.42
CA GLU A 34 36.73 16.47 -13.40
C GLU A 34 36.72 18.00 -13.56
N PRO A 35 35.79 18.73 -12.90
CA PRO A 35 35.95 19.11 -11.49
C PRO A 35 34.71 18.72 -10.66
N GLY A 36 34.80 18.20 -9.44
CA GLY A 36 35.58 18.73 -8.32
C GLY A 36 34.66 19.48 -7.34
N HIS A 37 34.74 19.10 -6.06
CA HIS A 37 34.24 19.81 -4.86
C HIS A 37 32.76 19.65 -4.37
N ASN A 38 32.66 18.78 -3.35
CA ASN A 38 32.40 19.17 -1.95
C ASN A 38 30.96 19.13 -1.40
N GLY A 39 30.76 18.20 -0.46
CA GLY A 39 30.29 18.55 0.88
C GLY A 39 28.81 18.86 1.11
N LYS A 40 28.19 18.03 1.97
CA LYS A 40 26.99 18.34 2.78
C LYS A 40 25.72 18.76 2.00
N ALA A 41 24.81 17.79 1.87
CA ALA A 41 23.44 17.98 2.36
C ALA A 41 22.73 16.62 2.49
N ALA A 42 22.65 16.08 3.71
CA ALA A 42 21.52 15.23 4.05
C ALA A 42 20.27 16.11 3.97
N ARG A 43 19.56 16.07 2.84
CA ARG A 43 18.35 16.87 2.63
C ARG A 43 17.28 16.36 3.59
N ARG A 44 17.13 17.08 4.71
CA ARG A 44 16.07 16.85 5.68
C ARG A 44 14.75 16.78 4.94
N ILE A 45 13.96 15.74 5.24
CA ILE A 45 12.53 15.73 4.94
C ILE A 45 11.96 17.01 5.58
N PRO A 46 11.28 17.89 4.83
CA PRO A 46 10.74 19.11 5.41
C PRO A 46 9.73 18.78 6.50
N GLU A 47 9.77 19.53 7.61
CA GLU A 47 8.74 19.48 8.65
C GLU A 47 7.42 20.06 8.10
N ILE A 48 6.61 19.21 7.48
CA ILE A 48 5.28 19.57 6.95
C ILE A 48 4.23 19.68 8.08
N LEU A 49 4.58 19.32 9.32
CA LEU A 49 3.72 19.37 10.50
C LEU A 49 3.76 20.74 11.21
N SER A 50 3.44 21.81 10.49
CA SER A 50 3.16 23.14 11.08
C SER A 50 2.32 24.01 10.14
N ALA A 51 1.08 23.59 9.89
CA ALA A 51 0.09 24.40 9.17
C ALA A 51 -1.14 24.65 10.07
N VAL A 52 -1.26 25.91 10.49
CA VAL A 52 -2.44 26.64 11.00
C VAL A 52 -3.71 25.83 11.23
N ARG A 53 -4.13 25.69 12.50
CA ARG A 53 -5.53 25.38 12.84
C ARG A 53 -6.41 26.59 12.52
N PRO A 54 -7.56 26.43 11.83
CA PRO A 54 -8.61 27.44 11.90
C PRO A 54 -9.18 27.49 13.34
N GLU A 55 -9.30 28.69 13.90
CA GLU A 55 -9.97 28.88 15.19
C GLU A 55 -11.49 28.76 15.02
N GLY A 56 -12.02 27.55 15.26
CA GLY A 56 -13.46 27.30 15.22
C GLY A 56 -13.82 25.85 15.53
N ALA A 57 -14.38 25.62 16.72
CA ALA A 57 -15.02 24.37 17.14
C ALA A 57 -14.17 23.07 17.10
N SER A 58 -13.24 22.93 18.05
CA SER A 58 -12.70 21.61 18.42
C SER A 58 -13.60 20.95 19.49
N PRO A 59 -14.25 19.80 19.22
CA PRO A 59 -14.78 18.97 20.29
C PRO A 59 -13.61 18.33 21.05
N ALA A 60 -13.55 18.54 22.36
CA ALA A 60 -12.47 18.06 23.20
C ALA A 60 -12.62 16.56 23.54
N GLY A 61 -12.12 15.70 22.66
CA GLY A 61 -12.02 14.25 22.89
C GLY A 61 -11.37 13.53 21.71
N PRO A 62 -10.91 12.27 21.88
CA PRO A 62 -10.57 11.45 20.74
C PRO A 62 -11.85 11.21 19.93
N LEU A 63 -11.88 11.71 18.67
CA LEU A 63 -13.00 11.48 17.75
C LEU A 63 -13.28 9.99 17.67
N GLN A 64 -14.39 9.55 18.28
CA GLN A 64 -14.76 8.14 18.20
C GLN A 64 -15.12 7.85 16.74
N LEU A 65 -14.51 6.82 16.15
CA LEU A 65 -14.70 6.48 14.73
C LEU A 65 -16.19 6.31 14.38
N ASP A 66 -17.00 5.87 15.34
CA ASP A 66 -18.44 5.71 15.21
C ASP A 66 -19.20 7.05 15.20
N GLU A 67 -18.74 8.07 15.93
CA GLU A 67 -19.28 9.44 15.88
C GLU A 67 -18.89 10.15 14.58
N LEU A 68 -17.62 10.05 14.17
CA LEU A 68 -17.15 10.55 12.87
C LEU A 68 -18.00 9.96 11.74
N ARG A 69 -18.17 8.63 11.71
CA ARG A 69 -18.99 7.93 10.71
C ARG A 69 -20.47 8.29 10.77
N GLN A 70 -21.02 8.74 11.90
CA GLN A 70 -22.39 9.25 11.96
C GLN A 70 -22.50 10.59 11.22
N ARG A 71 -21.52 11.49 11.40
CA ARG A 71 -21.44 12.81 10.77
C ARG A 71 -21.04 12.78 9.29
N CYS A 72 -20.24 11.79 8.88
CA CYS A 72 -19.78 11.66 7.50
C CYS A 72 -20.92 11.51 6.48
N ALA A 73 -20.71 12.11 5.31
CA ALA A 73 -21.54 11.92 4.13
C ALA A 73 -21.62 10.42 3.75
N LYS A 74 -22.73 10.01 3.14
CA LYS A 74 -22.97 8.60 2.75
C LYS A 74 -23.51 8.54 1.31
N PRO A 75 -22.74 8.99 0.30
CA PRO A 75 -23.18 8.99 -1.08
C PRO A 75 -23.39 7.56 -1.61
N VAL A 76 -24.33 7.40 -2.55
CA VAL A 76 -24.59 6.09 -3.17
C VAL A 76 -23.50 5.79 -4.20
N TRP A 77 -22.51 5.01 -3.81
CA TRP A 77 -21.45 4.52 -4.69
C TRP A 77 -21.98 3.55 -5.75
N LYS A 78 -21.49 3.68 -6.99
CA LYS A 78 -21.80 2.79 -8.12
C LYS A 78 -20.53 2.11 -8.64
N PRO A 79 -19.96 1.13 -7.90
CA PRO A 79 -18.66 0.54 -8.21
C PRO A 79 -18.66 -0.20 -9.54
N GLN A 80 -17.59 0.00 -10.32
CA GLN A 80 -17.41 -0.65 -11.62
C GLN A 80 -17.16 -2.14 -11.43
N LEU A 81 -18.10 -2.98 -11.88
CA LEU A 81 -18.09 -4.44 -11.65
C LEU A 81 -16.84 -5.15 -12.18
N CYS A 82 -16.16 -4.59 -13.20
CA CYS A 82 -14.92 -5.13 -13.74
C CYS A 82 -13.71 -5.00 -12.78
N TRP A 83 -13.75 -4.09 -11.80
CA TRP A 83 -12.69 -3.94 -10.80
C TRP A 83 -12.98 -4.71 -9.51
N ASN A 84 -14.20 -5.21 -9.30
CA ASN A 84 -14.63 -5.86 -8.06
C ASN A 84 -14.64 -7.39 -8.19
N VAL A 85 -13.74 -8.09 -7.48
CA VAL A 85 -13.70 -9.55 -7.42
C VAL A 85 -14.67 -10.16 -6.42
N PHE A 86 -15.30 -9.32 -5.58
CA PHE A 86 -16.34 -9.68 -4.62
C PHE A 86 -17.68 -9.03 -5.01
N PRO A 87 -18.36 -9.56 -6.04
CA PRO A 87 -19.72 -9.14 -6.38
C PRO A 87 -20.71 -9.48 -5.26
N ASN A 88 -21.89 -8.85 -5.29
CA ASN A 88 -22.96 -9.05 -4.29
C ASN A 88 -24.06 -10.02 -4.76
N ASP A 89 -24.18 -10.18 -6.08
CA ASP A 89 -25.27 -10.83 -6.81
C ASP A 89 -24.89 -12.22 -7.36
N ARG A 90 -23.61 -12.58 -7.37
CA ARG A 90 -23.08 -13.84 -7.91
C ARG A 90 -21.97 -14.43 -7.02
N PRO A 91 -21.66 -15.74 -7.14
CA PRO A 91 -20.55 -16.35 -6.40
C PRO A 91 -19.20 -15.68 -6.68
N CYS A 92 -18.34 -15.67 -5.67
CA CYS A 92 -16.97 -15.15 -5.79
C CYS A 92 -16.09 -16.09 -6.65
N GLY A 93 -15.34 -15.54 -7.59
CA GLY A 93 -14.39 -16.29 -8.42
C GLY A 93 -13.06 -16.61 -7.69
N ARG A 94 -12.17 -17.39 -8.34
CA ARG A 94 -10.86 -17.78 -7.80
C ARG A 94 -9.98 -16.58 -7.38
N GLN A 95 -10.17 -15.43 -8.00
CA GLN A 95 -9.49 -14.18 -7.68
C GLN A 95 -9.78 -13.73 -6.24
N ALA A 96 -11.02 -13.91 -5.76
CA ALA A 96 -11.41 -13.57 -4.39
C ALA A 96 -10.64 -14.36 -3.33
N GLU A 97 -10.29 -15.62 -3.61
CA GLU A 97 -9.46 -16.43 -2.71
C GLU A 97 -8.04 -15.89 -2.54
N GLN A 98 -7.48 -15.24 -3.57
CA GLN A 98 -6.17 -14.59 -3.47
C GLN A 98 -6.23 -13.43 -2.47
N PHE A 99 -7.30 -12.63 -2.49
CA PHE A 99 -7.51 -11.56 -1.51
C PHE A 99 -7.93 -12.05 -0.12
N ARG A 100 -8.56 -13.23 0.00
CA ARG A 100 -8.79 -13.90 1.29
C ARG A 100 -7.47 -14.40 1.90
N THR A 101 -6.60 -14.99 1.08
CA THR A 101 -5.26 -15.45 1.46
C THR A 101 -4.36 -14.29 1.86
N LEU A 102 -4.34 -13.20 1.08
CA LEU A 102 -3.58 -11.98 1.40
C LEU A 102 -4.01 -11.39 2.75
N ARG A 103 -5.32 -11.25 2.98
CA ARG A 103 -5.85 -10.79 4.26
C ARG A 103 -5.46 -11.71 5.42
N ALA A 104 -5.53 -13.03 5.24
CA ALA A 104 -5.14 -13.99 6.27
C ALA A 104 -3.66 -13.86 6.64
N ARG A 105 -2.76 -13.71 5.65
CA ARG A 105 -1.32 -13.47 5.88
C ARG A 105 -1.07 -12.17 6.64
N LEU A 106 -1.74 -11.08 6.25
CA LEU A 106 -1.65 -9.79 6.96
C LEU A 106 -2.14 -9.87 8.41
N TYR A 107 -3.13 -10.71 8.69
CA TYR A 107 -3.63 -10.91 10.06
C TYR A 107 -2.67 -11.74 10.91
N SER A 108 -2.06 -12.79 10.36
CA SER A 108 -1.01 -13.55 11.07
C SER A 108 0.22 -12.68 11.34
N LEU A 109 0.65 -11.84 10.39
CA LEU A 109 1.68 -10.83 10.64
C LEU A 109 1.28 -9.88 11.79
N ARG A 110 0.00 -9.50 11.87
CA ARG A 110 -0.52 -8.61 12.92
C ARG A 110 -0.43 -9.19 14.34
N GLU A 111 -0.38 -10.51 14.49
CA GLU A 111 -0.20 -11.18 15.80
C GLU A 111 1.21 -10.90 16.37
N THR A 112 2.20 -10.67 15.51
CA THR A 112 3.58 -10.36 15.93
C THR A 112 3.87 -8.87 16.02
N ARG A 113 3.16 -8.03 15.25
CA ARG A 113 3.37 -6.57 15.17
C ARG A 113 2.04 -5.86 14.89
N PRO A 114 1.61 -4.83 15.64
CA PRO A 114 0.32 -4.17 15.43
C PRO A 114 0.26 -3.41 14.09
N ILE A 115 -0.28 -4.05 13.05
CA ILE A 115 -0.59 -3.43 11.76
C ILE A 115 -1.99 -2.81 11.83
N GLN A 116 -2.05 -1.47 11.82
CA GLN A 116 -3.28 -0.67 11.67
C GLN A 116 -3.37 0.02 10.31
N THR A 117 -2.22 0.43 9.75
CA THR A 117 -2.10 1.13 8.46
C THR A 117 -1.29 0.29 7.49
N LEU A 118 -1.67 0.27 6.21
CA LEU A 118 -0.97 -0.45 5.13
C LEU A 118 -0.87 0.46 3.90
N LEU A 119 0.36 0.72 3.45
CA LEU A 119 0.62 1.37 2.17
C LEU A 119 0.60 0.32 1.05
N VAL A 120 -0.13 0.58 -0.02
CA VAL A 120 -0.08 -0.19 -1.27
C VAL A 120 0.51 0.69 -2.35
N THR A 121 1.68 0.29 -2.88
CA THR A 121 2.42 1.03 -3.91
C THR A 121 2.90 0.08 -5.00
N SER A 122 3.37 0.65 -6.12
CA SER A 122 3.84 -0.05 -7.31
C SER A 122 5.16 0.55 -7.80
N THR A 123 5.98 -0.22 -8.53
CA THR A 123 7.22 0.30 -9.13
C THR A 123 6.96 1.17 -10.36
N THR A 124 5.89 0.87 -11.09
CA THR A 124 5.47 1.58 -12.30
C THR A 124 3.97 1.89 -12.29
N VAL A 125 3.52 2.63 -13.29
CA VAL A 125 2.09 2.94 -13.52
C VAL A 125 1.38 1.68 -14.06
N ALA A 126 0.11 1.52 -13.73
CA ALA A 126 -0.77 0.44 -14.20
C ALA A 126 -0.48 -0.99 -13.68
N GLU A 127 0.44 -1.20 -12.72
CA GLU A 127 0.63 -2.49 -12.01
C GLU A 127 -0.56 -2.92 -11.11
N GLY A 128 -1.69 -2.22 -11.17
CA GLY A 128 -2.91 -2.61 -10.44
C GLY A 128 -2.95 -2.21 -8.96
N LYS A 129 -2.09 -1.28 -8.48
CA LYS A 129 -2.07 -0.83 -7.07
C LYS A 129 -3.47 -0.50 -6.50
N THR A 130 -4.29 0.25 -7.25
CA THR A 130 -5.66 0.64 -6.86
C THR A 130 -6.60 -0.56 -6.81
N PHE A 131 -6.49 -1.49 -7.77
CA PHE A 131 -7.25 -2.74 -7.80
C PHE A 131 -6.91 -3.63 -6.59
N VAL A 132 -5.62 -3.75 -6.25
CA VAL A 132 -5.16 -4.52 -5.09
C VAL A 132 -5.68 -3.90 -3.78
N ALA A 133 -5.50 -2.59 -3.60
CA ALA A 133 -5.93 -1.87 -2.40
C ALA A 133 -7.46 -1.97 -2.20
N MET A 134 -8.24 -1.74 -3.25
CA MET A 134 -9.70 -1.80 -3.20
C MET A 134 -10.22 -3.20 -2.85
N ASN A 135 -9.74 -4.25 -3.54
CA ASN A 135 -10.21 -5.61 -3.29
C ASN A 135 -9.70 -6.18 -1.96
N LEU A 136 -8.53 -5.74 -1.47
CA LEU A 136 -8.07 -6.05 -0.12
C LEU A 136 -8.98 -5.40 0.94
N ALA A 137 -9.35 -4.13 0.78
CA ALA A 137 -10.31 -3.47 1.66
C ALA A 137 -11.66 -4.19 1.67
N GLN A 138 -12.19 -4.60 0.50
CA GLN A 138 -13.40 -5.43 0.40
C GLN A 138 -13.27 -6.78 1.12
N SER A 139 -12.13 -7.47 0.99
CA SER A 139 -11.84 -8.72 1.70
C SER A 139 -11.87 -8.54 3.22
N ILE A 140 -11.44 -7.37 3.72
CA ILE A 140 -11.43 -7.01 5.15
C ILE A 140 -12.85 -6.73 5.65
N VAL A 141 -13.60 -5.82 5.03
CA VAL A 141 -14.93 -5.41 5.53
C VAL A 141 -15.99 -6.52 5.41
N ARG A 142 -15.76 -7.53 4.57
CA ARG A 142 -16.60 -8.73 4.49
C ARG A 142 -16.48 -9.66 5.70
N GLN A 143 -15.51 -9.44 6.60
CA GLN A 143 -15.49 -10.12 7.89
C GLN A 143 -16.36 -9.39 8.91
N ARG A 144 -17.19 -10.15 9.64
CA ARG A 144 -18.03 -9.62 10.72
C ARG A 144 -17.20 -8.81 11.72
N GLY A 145 -17.67 -7.61 12.05
CA GLY A 145 -17.03 -6.69 13.00
C GLY A 145 -15.72 -6.03 12.51
N ARG A 146 -15.29 -6.25 11.27
CA ARG A 146 -14.10 -5.59 10.71
C ARG A 146 -14.48 -4.35 9.90
N ARG A 147 -13.59 -3.37 9.93
CA ARG A 147 -13.70 -2.07 9.25
C ARG A 147 -12.39 -1.79 8.52
N ALA A 148 -12.45 -1.05 7.42
CA ALA A 148 -11.29 -0.54 6.71
C ALA A 148 -11.63 0.85 6.17
N LEU A 149 -10.71 1.79 6.33
CA LEU A 149 -10.71 3.06 5.60
C LEU A 149 -9.74 2.91 4.42
N LEU A 150 -10.17 3.30 3.23
CA LEU A 150 -9.34 3.25 2.03
C LEU A 150 -9.12 4.70 1.56
N VAL A 151 -7.85 5.11 1.53
CA VAL A 151 -7.44 6.48 1.21
C VAL A 151 -6.71 6.47 -0.13
N ASP A 152 -7.16 7.25 -1.11
CA ASP A 152 -6.43 7.43 -2.37
C ASP A 152 -5.38 8.55 -2.20
N ALA A 153 -4.14 8.14 -1.92
CA ALA A 153 -3.00 9.05 -1.80
C ALA A 153 -2.31 9.34 -3.15
N ASP A 154 -2.81 8.80 -4.27
CA ASP A 154 -2.30 9.14 -5.61
C ASP A 154 -2.98 10.42 -6.12
N LEU A 155 -2.60 11.57 -5.55
CA LEU A 155 -3.15 12.88 -5.90
C LEU A 155 -2.81 13.33 -7.34
N ARG A 156 -1.93 12.62 -8.06
CA ARG A 156 -1.55 12.93 -9.45
C ARG A 156 -2.36 12.14 -10.47
N ALA A 157 -2.70 10.90 -10.15
CA ALA A 157 -3.38 9.98 -11.06
C ALA A 157 -4.46 9.17 -10.33
N SER A 158 -5.25 9.82 -9.47
CA SER A 158 -6.34 9.20 -8.72
C SER A 158 -7.29 8.46 -9.66
N ARG A 159 -7.60 7.22 -9.28
CA ARG A 159 -8.54 6.35 -10.00
C ARG A 159 -9.51 5.63 -9.06
N LEU A 160 -9.38 5.78 -7.75
CA LEU A 160 -10.23 5.07 -6.81
C LEU A 160 -11.69 5.52 -6.88
N HIS A 161 -11.92 6.83 -7.01
CA HIS A 161 -13.26 7.41 -7.16
C HIS A 161 -13.99 6.84 -8.40
N ILE A 162 -13.28 6.68 -9.52
CA ILE A 162 -13.80 6.04 -10.76
C ILE A 162 -14.16 4.57 -10.49
N ALA A 163 -13.27 3.83 -9.83
CA ALA A 163 -13.46 2.40 -9.53
C ALA A 163 -14.67 2.14 -8.63
N LEU A 164 -14.87 3.00 -7.62
CA LEU A 164 -15.98 2.92 -6.68
C LEU A 164 -17.26 3.60 -7.18
N GLY A 165 -17.19 4.41 -8.24
CA GLY A 165 -18.30 5.27 -8.66
C GLY A 165 -18.69 6.25 -7.55
N ALA A 166 -17.69 6.82 -6.89
CA ALA A 166 -17.82 7.81 -5.82
C ALA A 166 -17.57 9.24 -6.37
N PRO A 167 -18.13 10.28 -5.75
CA PRO A 167 -17.73 11.67 -5.99
C PRO A 167 -16.20 11.87 -5.91
N LEU A 168 -15.65 12.67 -6.83
CA LEU A 168 -14.23 13.04 -6.83
C LEU A 168 -13.89 14.04 -5.71
N ALA A 169 -14.81 14.97 -5.43
CA ALA A 169 -14.63 16.07 -4.48
C ALA A 169 -15.89 16.23 -3.59
N PRO A 170 -15.74 16.72 -2.35
CA PRO A 170 -14.46 17.02 -1.69
C PRO A 170 -13.69 15.74 -1.33
N GLY A 171 -12.37 15.84 -1.31
CA GLY A 171 -11.44 14.71 -1.17
C GLY A 171 -10.15 15.06 -0.42
N LEU A 172 -9.16 14.16 -0.49
CA LEU A 172 -7.93 14.27 0.30
C LEU A 172 -7.10 15.53 -0.02
N SER A 173 -7.09 15.99 -1.28
CA SER A 173 -6.44 17.24 -1.68
C SER A 173 -6.99 18.44 -0.91
N ASP A 174 -8.31 18.51 -0.80
CA ASP A 174 -9.05 19.69 -0.35
C ASP A 174 -8.96 19.80 1.18
N TYR A 175 -8.99 18.65 1.86
CA TYR A 175 -8.65 18.55 3.29
C TYR A 175 -7.20 18.96 3.59
N LEU A 176 -6.23 18.50 2.80
CA LEU A 176 -4.82 18.88 2.97
C LEU A 176 -4.55 20.37 2.65
N ALA A 177 -5.42 21.01 1.86
CA ALA A 177 -5.42 22.45 1.62
C ALA A 177 -6.13 23.25 2.73
N GLY A 178 -6.86 22.61 3.64
CA GLY A 178 -7.69 23.26 4.66
C GLY A 178 -9.04 23.78 4.14
N GLU A 179 -9.46 23.35 2.95
CA GLU A 179 -10.71 23.76 2.29
C GLU A 179 -11.91 22.85 2.65
N SER A 180 -11.68 21.74 3.35
CA SER A 180 -12.70 20.76 3.75
C SER A 180 -12.33 20.06 5.06
N ASP A 181 -13.32 19.57 5.80
CA ASP A 181 -13.16 18.86 7.08
C ASP A 181 -13.19 17.32 6.89
N GLU A 182 -12.88 16.56 7.95
CA GLU A 182 -12.91 15.08 7.87
C GLU A 182 -14.32 14.53 7.61
N CYS A 183 -15.37 15.27 8.01
CA CYS A 183 -16.75 14.82 7.84
C CYS A 183 -17.24 14.94 6.39
N SER A 184 -16.73 15.90 5.63
CA SER A 184 -17.09 16.12 4.21
C SER A 184 -16.33 15.20 3.25
N ILE A 185 -15.06 14.89 3.51
CA ILE A 185 -14.24 14.05 2.61
C ILE A 185 -14.43 12.54 2.80
N ILE A 186 -14.82 12.09 4.00
CA ILE A 186 -15.02 10.66 4.30
C ILE A 186 -16.44 10.27 3.91
N GLN A 187 -16.55 9.14 3.18
CA GLN A 187 -17.75 8.66 2.49
C GLN A 187 -18.01 7.17 2.77
#